data_AF-A0A4U6M758-F1
#
_entry.id   AF-A0A4U6M758-F1
#
_cell.length_a   1.000
_cell.length_b   1.000
_cell.length_c   1.000
_cell.angle_alpha   90.00
_cell.angle_beta   90.00
_cell.angle_gamma   90.00
#
_symmetry.space_group_name_H-M   'P 1'
#
loop_
_entity.id
_entity.type
_entity.pdbx_description
1 polymer ?
#
loop_
_entity_poly.entity_id
_entity_poly.type
_entity_poly.pdbx_seq_one_letter_code
_entity_poly.pdbx_strand_id
1 'polypeptide(L)'
;MSRKTKMVMALFISVLLSGCGSINARSEDGDSNTYYVGTQSDIAKIKNPGGYDFNYFDLALLFVDVPLSFVADTLYTPFDYYHGPYKKTH
;
A
#
# COMPACT_ATOMS: atom_id res chain seq x y z
N MET A 1 -15.33 -25.30 -10.40
CA MET A 1 -14.20 -24.73 -9.63
C MET A 1 -14.17 -25.38 -8.24
N SER A 2 -13.08 -26.04 -7.87
CA SER A 2 -12.96 -26.74 -6.57
C SER A 2 -12.99 -25.74 -5.41
N ARG A 3 -13.52 -26.14 -4.24
CA ARG A 3 -13.56 -25.31 -3.02
C ARG A 3 -12.17 -24.79 -2.66
N LYS A 4 -11.13 -25.59 -2.91
CA LYS A 4 -9.71 -25.22 -2.74
C LYS A 4 -9.30 -24.09 -3.69
N THR A 5 -9.66 -24.21 -4.98
CA THR A 5 -9.39 -23.18 -5.99
C THR A 5 -10.08 -21.85 -5.66
N LYS A 6 -11.32 -21.90 -5.15
CA LYS A 6 -12.04 -20.70 -4.70
C LYS A 6 -11.33 -20.00 -3.54
N MET A 7 -10.85 -20.76 -2.54
CA MET A 7 -10.12 -20.20 -1.41
C MET A 7 -8.77 -19.60 -1.82
N VAL A 8 -8.01 -20.29 -2.68
CA VAL A 8 -6.73 -19.80 -3.18
C VAL A 8 -6.93 -18.51 -3.99
N MET A 9 -7.94 -18.46 -4.87
CA MET A 9 -8.25 -17.25 -5.63
C MET A 9 -8.70 -16.10 -4.73
N ALA A 10 -9.55 -16.36 -3.73
CA ALA A 10 -9.98 -15.33 -2.78
C ALA A 10 -8.79 -14.75 -2.00
N LEU A 11 -7.86 -15.60 -1.56
CA LEU A 11 -6.66 -15.18 -0.83
C LEU A 11 -5.71 -14.39 -1.74
N PHE A 12 -5.53 -14.82 -2.97
CA PHE A 12 -4.70 -14.12 -3.96
C PHE A 12 -5.29 -12.75 -4.31
N ILE A 13 -6.61 -12.66 -4.51
CA ILE A 13 -7.32 -11.41 -4.74
C ILE A 13 -7.19 -10.50 -3.51
N SER A 14 -7.37 -11.01 -2.29
CA SER A 14 -7.18 -10.18 -1.09
C SER A 14 -5.75 -9.67 -0.93
N VAL A 15 -4.75 -10.47 -1.30
CA VAL A 15 -3.34 -10.04 -1.28
C VAL A 15 -3.06 -8.99 -2.36
N LEU A 16 -3.69 -9.10 -3.53
CA LEU A 16 -3.61 -8.08 -4.57
C LEU A 16 -4.38 -6.79 -4.23
N LEU A 17 -5.39 -6.90 -3.36
CA LEU A 17 -6.10 -5.74 -2.80
C LEU A 17 -5.38 -5.12 -1.60
N SER A 18 -4.38 -5.79 -1.02
CA SER A 18 -3.44 -5.21 -0.06
C SER A 18 -2.18 -4.72 -0.77
N GLY A 19 -1.66 -3.56 -0.39
CA GLY A 19 -0.77 -2.73 -1.20
C GLY A 19 -1.48 -1.47 -1.73
N CYS A 20 -2.71 -1.20 -1.27
CA CYS A 20 -3.41 0.06 -1.50
C CYS A 20 -2.54 1.25 -1.11
N GLY A 21 -1.73 1.12 -0.04
CA GLY A 21 -0.76 2.14 0.35
C GLY A 21 0.15 2.57 -0.81
N SER A 22 0.68 1.62 -1.60
CA SER A 22 1.54 1.91 -2.76
C SER A 22 0.84 2.66 -3.89
N ILE A 23 -0.42 2.33 -4.19
CA ILE A 23 -1.16 2.97 -5.29
C ILE A 23 -1.67 4.35 -4.85
N ASN A 24 -2.25 4.43 -3.66
CA ASN A 24 -2.78 5.67 -3.11
C ASN A 24 -1.65 6.68 -2.84
N ALA A 25 -0.48 6.23 -2.39
CA ALA A 25 0.64 7.14 -2.18
C ALA A 25 1.19 7.76 -3.48
N ARG A 26 1.00 7.10 -4.63
CA ARG A 26 1.35 7.63 -5.96
C ARG A 26 0.24 8.51 -6.56
N SER A 27 -0.99 8.39 -6.07
CA SER A 27 -2.17 9.06 -6.64
C SER A 27 -2.66 10.26 -5.80
N GLU A 28 -2.57 10.18 -4.47
CA GLU A 28 -3.16 11.14 -3.51
C GLU A 28 -2.11 11.80 -2.59
N ASP A 29 -1.10 11.04 -2.10
CA ASP A 29 -0.08 11.55 -1.16
C ASP A 29 1.11 12.19 -1.90
N GLY A 30 0.87 13.33 -2.53
CA GLY A 30 1.88 14.07 -3.31
C GLY A 30 2.92 14.86 -2.52
N ASP A 31 3.61 14.23 -1.56
CA ASP A 31 4.95 14.66 -1.11
C ASP A 31 5.77 13.43 -0.68
N SER A 32 5.72 12.39 -1.51
CA SER A 32 6.35 11.13 -1.19
C SER A 32 7.72 11.06 -1.88
N ASN A 33 8.75 10.92 -1.04
CA ASN A 33 10.12 10.70 -1.44
C ASN A 33 10.12 9.57 -2.49
N THR A 34 10.62 9.84 -3.70
CA THR A 34 10.29 9.15 -4.98
C THR A 34 10.32 7.61 -4.98
N TYR A 35 10.88 6.98 -3.95
CA TYR A 35 10.97 5.55 -3.77
C TYR A 35 10.26 5.13 -2.48
N TYR A 36 9.58 3.98 -2.51
CA TYR A 36 8.91 3.42 -1.33
C TYR A 36 7.82 4.32 -0.74
N VAL A 37 7.10 5.01 -1.62
CA VAL A 37 6.08 5.99 -1.27
C VAL A 37 4.92 5.36 -0.48
N GLY A 38 4.48 4.16 -0.83
CA GLY A 38 3.42 3.46 -0.11
C GLY A 38 3.85 3.03 1.28
N THR A 39 5.04 2.44 1.36
CA THR A 39 5.64 1.99 2.61
C THR A 39 5.81 3.16 3.59
N GLN A 40 6.24 4.33 3.09
CA GLN A 40 6.36 5.54 3.89
C GLN A 40 5.01 6.06 4.38
N SER A 41 3.99 6.12 3.51
CA SER A 41 2.62 6.50 3.89
C SER A 41 2.05 5.55 4.95
N ASP A 42 2.26 4.24 4.82
CA ASP A 42 1.74 3.26 5.78
C ASP A 42 2.46 3.35 7.13
N ILE A 43 3.79 3.56 7.13
CA ILE A 43 4.56 3.83 8.36
C ILE A 43 4.11 5.14 9.01
N ALA A 44 3.80 6.18 8.23
CA ALA A 44 3.30 7.45 8.76
C ALA A 44 1.94 7.29 9.47
N LYS A 45 1.03 6.50 8.88
CA LYS A 45 -0.26 6.13 9.47
C LYS A 45 -0.09 5.33 10.77
N ILE A 46 0.89 4.40 10.84
CA ILE A 46 1.20 3.64 12.07
C ILE A 46 1.78 4.53 13.17
N LYS A 47 2.63 5.50 12.81
CA LYS A 47 3.26 6.41 13.78
C LYS A 47 2.27 7.37 14.43
N ASN A 48 1.23 7.77 13.69
CA ASN A 48 0.20 8.68 14.18
C ASN A 48 -1.21 8.08 14.00
N PRO A 49 -1.52 6.99 14.71
CA PRO A 49 -2.78 6.29 14.55
C PRO A 49 -3.97 7.10 15.12
N GLY A 50 -3.72 8.14 15.93
CA GLY A 50 -4.76 9.06 16.39
C GLY A 50 -5.10 10.18 15.41
N GLY A 51 -4.35 10.32 14.30
CA GLY A 51 -4.65 11.28 13.22
C GLY A 51 -5.60 10.73 12.16
N TYR A 52 -5.88 9.43 12.19
CA TYR A 52 -6.78 8.71 11.31
C TYR A 52 -7.68 7.87 12.23
N ASP A 53 -9.01 7.90 12.06
CA ASP A 53 -9.96 7.16 12.92
C ASP A 53 -9.85 5.63 12.73
N PHE A 54 -8.70 5.04 13.08
CA PHE A 54 -8.41 3.61 12.93
C PHE A 54 -8.93 2.82 14.12
N ASN A 55 -9.65 1.73 13.82
CA ASN A 55 -9.98 0.71 14.81
C ASN A 55 -8.84 -0.31 14.95
N TYR A 56 -8.92 -1.16 15.97
CA TYR A 56 -7.96 -2.27 16.18
C TYR A 56 -7.78 -3.16 14.93
N PHE A 57 -8.87 -3.40 14.21
CA PHE A 57 -8.84 -4.19 12.99
C PHE A 57 -8.10 -3.46 11.85
N ASP A 58 -8.32 -2.16 11.72
CA ASP A 58 -7.66 -1.34 10.69
C ASP A 58 -6.15 -1.25 10.94
N LEU A 59 -5.74 -1.14 12.22
CA LEU A 59 -4.33 -1.20 12.62
C LEU A 59 -3.69 -2.55 12.29
N ALA A 60 -4.42 -3.66 12.50
CA ALA A 60 -3.93 -4.99 12.16
C ALA A 60 -3.76 -5.16 10.65
N LEU A 61 -4.71 -4.66 9.86
CA LEU A 61 -4.60 -4.64 8.40
C LEU A 61 -3.43 -3.77 7.94
N LEU A 62 -3.27 -2.57 8.51
CA LEU A 62 -2.17 -1.67 8.18
C LEU A 62 -0.80 -2.28 8.50
N PHE A 63 -0.69 -3.04 9.60
CA PHE A 63 0.54 -3.75 9.94
C PHE A 63 0.89 -4.84 8.91
N VAL A 64 -0.12 -5.52 8.35
CA VAL A 64 0.05 -6.46 7.24
C VAL A 64 0.32 -5.74 5.91
N ASP A 65 -0.23 -4.54 5.73
CA ASP A 65 -0.08 -3.76 4.51
C ASP A 65 1.35 -3.25 4.33
N VAL A 66 2.05 -2.86 5.40
CA VAL A 66 3.43 -2.36 5.33
C VAL A 66 4.40 -3.28 4.57
N PRO A 67 4.56 -4.58 4.89
CA PRO A 67 5.45 -5.46 4.14
C PRO A 67 4.97 -5.70 2.70
N LEU A 68 3.67 -5.64 2.44
CA LEU A 68 3.11 -5.80 1.09
C LEU A 68 3.34 -4.55 0.24
N SER A 69 3.16 -3.37 0.82
CA SER A 69 3.56 -2.08 0.25
C SER A 69 5.05 -2.02 -0.02
N PHE A 70 5.90 -2.58 0.85
CA PHE A 70 7.34 -2.66 0.59
C PHE A 70 7.67 -3.52 -0.64
N VAL A 71 7.04 -4.69 -0.77
CA VAL A 71 7.22 -5.55 -1.95
C VAL A 71 6.70 -4.86 -3.20
N ALA A 72 5.49 -4.29 -3.15
CA ALA A 72 4.89 -3.57 -4.27
C ALA A 72 5.77 -2.38 -4.69
N ASP A 73 6.20 -1.54 -3.76
CA ASP A 73 7.09 -0.42 -4.01
C ASP A 73 8.44 -0.86 -4.62
N THR A 74 8.99 -2.00 -4.18
CA THR A 74 10.21 -2.57 -4.78
C THR A 74 9.97 -2.92 -6.25
N LEU A 75 8.82 -3.51 -6.58
CA LEU A 75 8.45 -3.83 -7.96
C LEU A 75 8.20 -2.58 -8.81
N TYR A 76 7.66 -1.53 -8.21
CA TYR A 76 7.43 -0.22 -8.86
C TYR A 76 8.67 0.67 -8.91
N THR A 77 9.73 0.35 -8.17
CA THR A 77 10.98 1.13 -8.14
C THR A 77 11.55 1.45 -9.53
N PRO A 78 11.66 0.51 -10.50
CA PRO A 78 12.10 0.87 -11.86
C PRO A 78 11.13 1.80 -12.57
N PHE A 79 9.83 1.65 -12.35
CA PHE A 79 8.82 2.54 -12.95
C PHE A 79 8.91 3.95 -12.37
N ASP A 80 9.05 4.06 -11.04
CA ASP A 80 9.23 5.32 -10.31
C ASP A 80 10.53 6.03 -10.70
N TYR A 81 11.60 5.27 -10.99
CA TYR A 81 12.85 5.83 -11.49
C TYR A 81 12.66 6.58 -12.81
N TYR A 82 11.81 6.06 -13.71
CA TYR A 82 11.56 6.70 -15.01
C TYR A 82 10.47 7.78 -14.99
N HIS A 83 9.50 7.69 -14.07
CA HIS A 83 8.31 8.57 -14.06
C HIS A 83 8.22 9.53 -12.86
N GLY A 84 9.19 9.51 -11.93
CA GLY A 84 9.17 10.39 -10.77
C GLY A 84 9.41 11.88 -11.10
N PRO A 85 8.75 12.84 -10.41
CA PRO A 85 7.86 12.69 -9.25
C PRO A 85 6.36 12.86 -9.59
N TYR A 86 5.54 12.05 -8.92
CA TYR A 86 4.08 12.11 -9.00
C TYR A 86 3.57 13.38 -8.30
N LYS A 87 2.89 14.25 -9.05
CA LYS A 87 2.27 15.46 -8.51
C LYS A 87 0.83 15.18 -8.08
N LYS A 88 0.37 15.85 -7.02
CA LYS A 88 -1.07 15.88 -6.69
C LYS A 88 -1.85 16.39 -7.91
N THR A 89 -2.72 15.55 -8.45
CA THR A 89 -3.79 16.02 -9.33
C THR A 89 -4.83 16.64 -8.41
N HIS A 90 -4.79 17.98 -8.29
CA HIS A 90 -5.82 18.76 -7.61
C HIS A 90 -7.16 18.68 -8.35
#